data_AF-A0A3D2HVT3-F1
#
_entry.id   AF-A0A3D2HVT3-F1
#
_cell.length_a   1.000
_cell.length_b   1.000
_cell.length_c   1.000
_cell.angle_alpha   90.00
_cell.angle_beta   90.00
_cell.angle_gamma   90.00
#
_symmetry.space_group_name_H-M   'P 1'
#
loop_
_entity.id
_entity.type
_entity.pdbx_description
1 polymer ?
#
loop_
_entity_poly.entity_id
_entity_poly.type
_entity_poly.pdbx_seq_one_letter_code
_entity_poly.pdbx_strand_id
1 'polypeptide(L)'
;MYNRYIPQPDGTYRRNRMQDPGRRPGNPPCQNPPPPPPPRPPAPPVPPPCREPQAPPKPPLGFLRQLLPKDFDIEDLLVVLLLLLMAGEEDSGNALLTLALYFFL
;
A
#
# COMPACT_ATOMS: atom_id res chain seq x y z
N MET A 1 -42.60 -12.73 -4.53
CA MET A 1 -41.64 -13.75 -5.01
C MET A 1 -40.27 -13.11 -5.20
N TYR A 2 -39.29 -13.48 -4.39
CA TYR A 2 -37.91 -13.03 -4.53
C TYR A 2 -36.95 -14.22 -4.62
N ASN A 3 -35.77 -13.96 -5.18
CA ASN A 3 -34.70 -14.95 -5.25
C ASN A 3 -33.85 -14.88 -3.97
N ARG A 4 -33.70 -16.00 -3.28
CA ARG A 4 -32.78 -16.18 -2.16
C ARG A 4 -31.53 -16.90 -2.67
N TYR A 5 -30.37 -16.30 -2.47
CA TYR A 5 -29.08 -16.91 -2.83
C TYR A 5 -28.47 -17.56 -1.58
N ILE A 6 -28.13 -18.84 -1.68
CA ILE A 6 -27.52 -19.62 -0.60
C ILE A 6 -26.06 -19.87 -0.98
N PRO A 7 -25.08 -19.42 -0.18
CA PRO A 7 -23.67 -19.67 -0.46
C PRO A 7 -23.37 -21.18 -0.33
N GLN A 8 -22.61 -21.71 -1.29
CA GLN A 8 -22.10 -23.07 -1.27
C GLN A 8 -20.61 -23.10 -0.90
N PRO A 9 -20.07 -24.24 -0.43
CA PRO A 9 -18.66 -24.37 -0.03
C PRO A 9 -17.67 -24.13 -1.17
N ASP A 10 -18.11 -24.28 -2.41
CA ASP A 10 -17.35 -24.04 -3.65
C ASP A 10 -17.31 -22.54 -4.05
N GLY A 11 -17.88 -21.66 -3.23
CA GLY A 11 -17.97 -20.21 -3.49
C GLY A 11 -19.06 -19.83 -4.48
N THR A 12 -19.85 -20.80 -4.97
CA THR A 12 -21.01 -20.52 -5.83
C THR A 12 -22.25 -20.19 -5.02
N TYR A 13 -23.23 -19.56 -5.67
CA TYR A 13 -24.51 -19.25 -5.03
C TYR A 13 -25.65 -20.03 -5.69
N ARG A 14 -26.37 -20.81 -4.88
CA ARG A 14 -27.57 -21.52 -5.34
C ARG A 14 -28.78 -20.60 -5.27
N ARG A 15 -29.44 -20.36 -6.40
CA ARG A 15 -30.68 -19.56 -6.48
C ARG A 15 -31.89 -20.39 -6.04
N ASN A 16 -32.55 -19.98 -4.97
CA ASN A 16 -33.82 -20.54 -4.51
C ASN A 16 -34.93 -19.49 -4.64
N ARG A 17 -35.98 -19.78 -5.42
CA ARG A 17 -37.09 -18.84 -5.62
C ARG A 17 -38.10 -19.05 -4.49
N MET A 18 -38.08 -18.20 -3.47
CA MET A 18 -39.06 -18.27 -2.40
C MET A 18 -40.40 -17.75 -2.88
N GLN A 19 -41.42 -18.60 -2.80
CA GLN A 19 -42.82 -18.17 -2.93
C GLN A 19 -43.22 -17.55 -1.59
N ASP A 20 -43.87 -16.39 -1.65
CA ASP A 20 -44.34 -15.66 -0.46
C ASP A 20 -45.28 -16.54 0.38
N PRO A 21 -45.22 -16.48 1.73
CA PRO A 21 -46.01 -17.33 2.63
C PRO A 21 -47.55 -17.12 2.56
N GLY A 22 -48.05 -16.24 1.67
CA GLY A 22 -49.47 -15.89 1.56
C GLY A 22 -50.25 -16.56 0.43
N ARG A 23 -49.65 -17.44 -0.40
CA ARG A 23 -50.38 -18.14 -1.47
C ARG A 23 -50.84 -19.53 -1.00
N ARG A 24 -52.17 -19.71 -0.97
CA ARG A 24 -52.90 -20.96 -0.72
C ARG A 24 -52.30 -22.16 -1.51
N PRO A 25 -52.43 -23.40 -1.00
CA PRO A 25 -51.85 -24.59 -1.61
C PRO A 25 -52.62 -24.95 -2.89
N GLY A 26 -52.18 -24.37 -4.01
CA GLY A 26 -52.69 -24.67 -5.34
C GLY A 26 -51.60 -25.34 -6.17
N ASN A 27 -51.73 -26.65 -6.32
CA ASN A 27 -50.98 -27.55 -7.21
C ASN A 27 -49.44 -27.65 -6.98
N PRO A 28 -48.85 -28.86 -6.96
CA PRO A 28 -47.40 -28.98 -7.06
C PRO A 28 -46.98 -28.44 -8.43
N PRO A 29 -46.18 -27.37 -8.52
CA PRO A 29 -45.62 -27.00 -9.81
C PRO A 29 -44.67 -28.13 -10.21
N CYS A 30 -44.89 -28.70 -11.40
CA CYS A 30 -43.98 -29.65 -12.04
C CYS A 30 -42.54 -29.18 -11.79
N GLN A 31 -41.74 -30.06 -11.18
CA GLN A 31 -40.32 -29.82 -10.98
C GLN A 31 -39.68 -29.78 -12.36
N ASN A 32 -39.61 -28.60 -12.97
CA ASN A 32 -38.80 -28.40 -14.16
C ASN A 32 -37.36 -28.80 -13.80
N PRO A 33 -36.69 -29.59 -14.65
CA PRO A 33 -35.29 -29.91 -14.44
C PRO A 33 -34.50 -28.60 -14.27
N PRO A 34 -33.48 -28.57 -13.39
CA PRO A 34 -32.67 -27.39 -13.20
C PRO A 34 -32.11 -26.94 -14.56
N PRO A 35 -32.12 -25.63 -14.87
CA PRO A 35 -31.54 -25.13 -16.11
C PRO A 35 -30.07 -25.54 -16.19
N PRO A 36 -29.55 -25.80 -17.40
CA PRO A 36 -28.14 -26.15 -17.58
C PRO A 36 -27.22 -25.08 -17.00
N PRO A 37 -26.04 -25.47 -16.49
CA PRO A 37 -25.09 -24.51 -15.96
C PRO A 37 -24.70 -23.50 -17.04
N PRO A 38 -24.50 -22.22 -16.68
CA PRO A 38 -24.06 -21.21 -17.63
C PRO A 38 -22.70 -21.60 -18.24
N PRO A 39 -22.43 -21.24 -19.50
CA PRO A 39 -21.13 -21.45 -20.12
C PRO A 39 -20.03 -20.81 -19.28
N ARG A 40 -18.91 -21.52 -19.10
CA ARG A 40 -17.77 -20.98 -18.33
C ARG A 40 -17.28 -19.70 -19.00
N PRO A 41 -16.99 -18.63 -18.24
CA PRO A 41 -16.35 -17.45 -18.79
C PRO A 41 -15.02 -17.84 -19.45
N PRO A 42 -14.62 -17.19 -20.55
CA PRO A 42 -13.28 -17.35 -21.09
C PRO A 42 -12.24 -17.00 -20.02
N ALA A 43 -11.12 -17.74 -20.01
CA ALA A 43 -10.03 -17.47 -19.07
C ALA A 43 -9.52 -16.04 -19.26
N PRO A 44 -9.23 -15.31 -18.17
CA PRO A 44 -8.68 -13.97 -18.27
C PRO A 44 -7.33 -13.99 -19.00
N PRO A 45 -7.00 -12.96 -19.79
CA PRO A 45 -5.69 -12.85 -20.42
C PRO A 45 -4.59 -12.82 -19.35
N VAL A 46 -3.48 -13.50 -19.61
CA VAL A 46 -2.30 -13.50 -18.73
C VAL A 46 -1.79 -12.07 -18.59
N PRO A 47 -1.62 -11.54 -17.37
CA PRO A 47 -1.10 -10.18 -17.20
C PRO A 47 0.32 -10.08 -17.79
N PRO A 48 0.67 -8.95 -18.41
CA PRO A 48 2.03 -8.75 -18.89
C PRO A 48 3.03 -8.85 -17.73
N PRO A 49 4.27 -9.32 -17.96
CA PRO A 49 5.28 -9.35 -16.93
C PRO A 49 5.45 -7.96 -16.33
N CYS A 50 5.26 -7.85 -15.01
CA CYS A 50 5.54 -6.63 -14.27
C CYS A 50 6.99 -6.25 -14.52
N ARG A 51 7.22 -5.14 -15.25
CA ARG A 51 8.53 -4.48 -15.23
C ARG A 51 8.75 -4.01 -13.80
N GLU A 52 9.83 -4.46 -13.18
CA GLU A 52 10.26 -3.94 -11.88
C GLU A 52 10.32 -2.41 -11.97
N PRO A 53 9.73 -1.69 -11.00
CA PRO A 53 9.89 -0.25 -10.93
C PRO A 53 11.38 0.04 -10.82
N GLN A 54 11.95 0.67 -11.86
CA GLN A 54 13.30 1.21 -11.77
C GLN A 54 13.32 2.12 -10.55
N ALA A 55 14.20 1.81 -9.59
CA ALA A 55 14.33 2.57 -8.37
C ALA A 55 14.49 4.06 -8.73
N PRO A 56 13.73 4.97 -8.08
CA PRO A 56 13.78 6.37 -8.43
C PRO A 56 15.22 6.89 -8.29
N PRO A 57 15.64 7.83 -9.15
CA PRO A 57 16.94 8.47 -9.01
C PRO A 57 17.04 9.04 -7.59
N LYS A 58 18.02 8.56 -6.84
CA LYS A 58 18.27 9.02 -5.48
C LYS A 58 18.45 10.55 -5.51
N PRO A 59 17.78 11.30 -4.64
CA PRO A 59 17.92 12.76 -4.63
C PRO A 59 19.39 13.15 -4.37
N PRO A 60 19.84 14.33 -4.85
CA PRO A 60 21.21 14.81 -4.69
C PRO A 60 21.65 14.98 -3.22
N LEU A 61 20.70 14.93 -2.29
CA LEU A 61 20.93 14.86 -0.84
C LEU A 61 21.59 13.55 -0.37
N GLY A 62 21.73 12.54 -1.23
CA GLY A 62 22.42 11.29 -0.92
C GLY A 62 23.90 11.49 -0.56
N PHE A 63 24.58 12.47 -1.17
CA PHE A 63 25.98 12.77 -0.86
C PHE A 63 26.15 13.33 0.56
N LEU A 64 25.26 14.24 0.98
CA LEU A 64 25.25 14.74 2.35
C LEU A 64 24.93 13.61 3.34
N ARG A 65 23.97 12.73 3.04
CA ARG A 65 23.71 11.53 3.86
C ARG A 65 24.87 10.52 3.91
N GLN A 66 25.83 10.63 3.01
CA GLN A 66 27.01 9.77 2.97
C GLN A 66 28.20 10.39 3.71
N LEU A 67 28.23 11.72 3.84
CA LEU A 67 29.19 12.45 4.66
C LEU A 67 28.75 12.57 6.11
N LEU A 68 27.45 12.73 6.35
CA LEU A 68 26.90 12.78 7.69
C LEU A 68 26.67 11.36 8.25
N PRO A 69 26.98 11.12 9.53
CA PRO A 69 26.65 9.88 10.21
C PRO A 69 25.18 9.53 10.04
N LYS A 70 24.87 8.23 9.92
CA LYS A 70 23.50 7.74 9.72
C LYS A 70 22.56 8.09 10.88
N ASP A 71 23.14 8.30 12.06
CA ASP A 71 22.46 8.61 13.31
C ASP A 71 22.47 10.12 13.62
N PHE A 72 22.76 10.97 12.63
CA PHE A 72 22.82 12.42 12.83
C PHE A 72 21.43 13.04 12.77
N ASP A 73 20.96 13.54 13.91
CA ASP A 73 19.63 14.11 14.04
C ASP A 73 19.55 15.55 13.52
N ILE A 74 18.32 16.04 13.30
CA ILE A 74 18.06 17.41 12.84
C ILE A 74 18.58 18.44 13.86
N GLU A 75 18.55 18.10 15.14
CA GLU A 75 19.04 18.92 16.24
C GLU A 75 20.56 19.12 16.14
N ASP A 76 21.32 18.05 15.96
CA ASP A 76 22.78 18.10 15.81
C ASP A 76 23.17 18.91 14.56
N LEU A 77 22.41 18.77 13.47
CA LEU A 77 22.58 19.57 12.25
C LEU A 77 22.34 21.06 12.49
N LEU A 78 21.33 21.40 13.29
CA LEU A 78 21.03 22.78 13.63
C LEU A 78 22.11 23.40 14.52
N VAL A 79 22.66 22.62 15.46
CA VAL A 79 23.78 23.04 16.33
C VAL A 79 25.05 23.27 15.50
N VAL A 80 25.41 22.32 14.63
CA VAL A 80 26.57 22.47 13.74
C VAL A 80 26.41 23.64 12.78
N LEU A 81 25.22 23.84 12.21
CA LEU A 81 24.94 24.96 11.32
C LEU A 81 25.07 26.31 12.05
N LEU A 82 24.60 26.38 13.29
CA LEU A 82 24.73 27.58 14.12
C LEU A 82 26.20 27.85 14.48
N LEU A 83 26.94 26.82 14.86
CA LEU A 83 28.39 26.89 15.10
C LEU A 83 29.15 27.39 13.88
N LEU A 84 28.79 26.90 12.69
CA LEU A 84 29.41 27.31 11.43
C LEU A 84 29.07 28.76 11.07
N LEU A 85 27.82 29.18 11.33
CA LEU A 85 27.39 30.56 11.12
C LEU A 85 28.15 31.52 12.04
N MET A 86 28.30 31.15 13.32
CA MET A 86 29.08 31.91 14.30
C MET A 86 30.57 31.91 13.96
N ALA A 87 31.10 30.83 13.38
CA ALA A 87 32.50 30.73 12.98
C ALA A 87 32.89 31.66 11.82
N GLY A 88 31.92 32.13 11.02
CA GLY A 88 32.17 33.01 9.89
C GLY A 88 32.40 34.48 10.26
N GLU A 89 31.97 34.91 11.44
CA GLU A 89 31.98 36.31 11.85
C GLU A 89 33.19 36.66 12.77
N GLU A 90 33.83 35.67 13.40
CA GLU A 90 34.75 35.88 14.53
C GLU A 90 36.16 35.30 14.30
N ASP A 91 37.20 35.89 14.94
CA ASP A 91 38.57 35.32 15.04
C ASP A 91 38.61 33.95 15.76
N SER A 92 37.52 33.57 16.45
CA SER A 92 37.33 32.26 17.08
C SER A 92 36.80 31.17 16.14
N GLY A 93 36.70 31.44 14.83
CA GLY A 93 36.21 30.48 13.84
C GLY A 93 36.92 29.12 13.89
N ASN A 94 38.23 29.09 14.15
CA ASN A 94 38.97 27.84 14.28
C ASN A 94 38.50 26.98 15.47
N ALA A 95 38.20 27.60 16.61
CA ALA A 95 37.72 26.87 17.79
C ALA A 95 36.31 26.30 17.56
N LEU A 96 35.43 27.08 16.93
CA LEU A 96 34.06 26.67 16.61
C LEU A 96 34.04 25.57 15.54
N LEU A 97 34.93 25.66 14.54
CA LEU A 97 35.09 24.62 13.51
C LEU A 97 35.64 23.33 14.13
N THR A 98 36.59 23.43 15.07
CA THR A 98 37.10 22.27 15.82
C THR A 98 36.00 21.63 16.67
N LEU A 99 35.16 22.42 17.33
CA LEU A 99 34.02 21.94 18.10
C LEU A 99 32.97 21.27 17.20
N ALA A 100 32.68 21.86 16.04
CA ALA A 100 31.79 21.26 15.04
C ALA A 100 32.32 19.92 14.55
N LEU A 101 33.62 19.82 14.24
CA LEU A 101 34.27 18.55 13.85
C LEU A 101 34.28 17.51 14.97
N TYR A 102 34.40 17.94 16.23
CA TYR A 102 34.30 17.05 17.39
C TYR A 102 32.91 16.42 17.51
N PHE A 103 31.85 17.17 17.18
CA PHE A 103 30.48 16.62 17.10
C PHE A 103 30.30 15.54 16.03
N PHE A 104 31.18 15.49 15.02
CA PHE A 104 31.15 14.49 13.96
C PHE A 104 32.00 13.25 14.24
N LEU A 105 32.84 13.26 15.28
CA LEU A 105 33.81 12.20 15.61
C LEU A 105 33.24 11.20 16.62
#